data_AF-A0AAV2S9K6-F1
#
_entry.id   AF-A0AAV2S9K6-F1
#
_cell.length_a   1.000
_cell.length_b   1.000
_cell.length_c   1.000
_cell.angle_alpha   90.00
_cell.angle_beta   90.00
_cell.angle_gamma   90.00
#
_symmetry.space_group_name_H-M   'P 1'
#
loop_
_entity.id
_entity.type
_entity.pdbx_description
1 polymer ?
#
loop_
_entity_poly.entity_id
_entity_poly.type
_entity_poly.pdbx_seq_one_letter_code
_entity_poly.pdbx_strand_id
1 'polypeptide(L)'
;MKRVVLFRNGSEIDGKVVLVTHSLEELLMSASQKLGIRASTLYTPQGGLLDDIRLIRDDDILYVSEGEDFINPSSSSNGPKSRPVGHVGTSSVAPAAVSNDWVTINVGGRLFATTRATLTTKEPNSMLAKMFSHEFSNLHPSCRDANGAYLIDRSYSYFEPLINYLRCGKLIIDPGINPEGPHDVGRFTGVFACILHLHTLS
;
A
#
# COMPACT_ATOMS: atom_id res chain seq x y z
N MET A 1 -28.86 7.03 3.69
CA MET A 1 -28.13 8.21 4.22
C MET A 1 -26.75 7.70 4.61
N LYS A 2 -25.66 8.31 4.13
CA LYS A 2 -24.30 7.82 4.41
C LYS A 2 -23.70 8.57 5.60
N ARG A 3 -22.86 7.93 6.39
CA ARG A 3 -22.03 8.57 7.42
C ARG A 3 -20.56 8.22 7.19
N VAL A 4 -19.67 9.07 7.67
CA VAL A 4 -18.22 8.89 7.61
C VAL A 4 -17.58 9.18 8.96
N VAL A 5 -16.38 8.69 9.15
CA VAL A 5 -15.52 9.05 10.29
C VAL A 5 -14.45 10.02 9.79
N LEU A 6 -14.45 11.24 10.33
CA LEU A 6 -13.47 12.28 9.99
C LEU A 6 -12.38 12.37 11.05
N PHE A 7 -11.14 12.34 10.62
CA PHE A 7 -9.96 12.62 11.45
C PHE A 7 -9.30 13.92 11.01
N ARG A 8 -8.60 14.59 11.92
CA ARG A 8 -7.67 15.66 11.53
C ARG A 8 -6.51 15.04 10.74
N ASN A 9 -6.10 15.69 9.66
CA ASN A 9 -4.95 15.28 8.86
C ASN A 9 -3.72 15.01 9.74
N GLY A 10 -3.11 13.82 9.63
CA GLY A 10 -1.99 13.39 10.48
C GLY A 10 -2.35 12.83 11.86
N SER A 11 -3.64 12.64 12.21
CA SER A 11 -4.08 12.02 13.48
C SER A 11 -4.87 10.73 13.26
N GLU A 12 -4.62 9.68 14.08
CA GLU A 12 -5.47 8.47 14.15
C GLU A 12 -6.42 8.48 15.35
N ILE A 13 -6.41 9.56 16.14
CA ILE A 13 -7.21 9.69 17.36
C ILE A 13 -8.23 10.82 17.23
N ASP A 14 -9.27 10.74 18.07
CA ASP A 14 -10.37 11.71 18.15
C ASP A 14 -11.23 11.84 16.87
N GLY A 15 -11.43 10.75 16.15
CA GLY A 15 -12.30 10.69 14.97
C GLY A 15 -13.74 11.09 15.29
N LYS A 16 -14.35 11.90 14.41
CA LYS A 16 -15.74 12.37 14.56
C LYS A 16 -16.63 11.72 13.51
N VAL A 17 -17.73 11.10 13.94
CA VAL A 17 -18.74 10.59 13.01
C VAL A 17 -19.59 11.75 12.49
N VAL A 18 -19.69 11.87 11.17
CA VAL A 18 -20.40 12.94 10.47
C VAL A 18 -21.30 12.34 9.38
N LEU A 19 -22.51 12.88 9.24
CA LEU A 19 -23.38 12.51 8.12
C LEU A 19 -22.84 13.13 6.83
N VAL A 20 -22.83 12.33 5.77
CA VAL A 20 -22.53 12.83 4.43
C VAL A 20 -23.76 13.57 3.94
N THR A 21 -23.60 14.88 3.78
CA THR A 21 -24.63 15.80 3.31
C THR A 21 -24.76 15.75 1.78
N HIS A 22 -25.35 16.79 1.17
CA HIS A 22 -25.58 16.82 -0.27
C HIS A 22 -24.39 17.40 -1.06
N SER A 23 -23.45 18.08 -0.40
CA SER A 23 -22.27 18.68 -1.02
C SER A 23 -20.99 18.53 -0.17
N LEU A 24 -19.84 18.53 -0.84
CA LEU A 24 -18.53 18.52 -0.18
C LEU A 24 -18.31 19.76 0.70
N GLU A 25 -18.84 20.91 0.29
CA GLU A 25 -18.78 22.15 1.05
C GLU A 25 -19.54 22.04 2.37
N GLU A 26 -20.75 21.49 2.37
CA GLU A 26 -21.52 21.23 3.60
C GLU A 26 -20.84 20.22 4.52
N LEU A 27 -20.21 19.20 3.95
CA LEU A 27 -19.43 18.22 4.70
C LEU A 27 -18.20 18.88 5.36
N LEU A 28 -17.49 19.76 4.65
CA LEU A 28 -16.35 20.52 5.16
C LEU A 28 -16.76 21.55 6.23
N MET A 29 -17.93 22.19 6.09
CA MET A 29 -18.47 23.05 7.15
C MET A 29 -18.76 22.24 8.43
N SER A 30 -19.37 21.07 8.28
CA SER A 30 -19.64 20.15 9.40
C SER A 30 -18.34 19.64 10.04
N ALA A 31 -17.33 19.35 9.22
CA ALA A 31 -16.00 18.96 9.67
C ALA A 31 -15.32 20.08 10.48
N SER A 32 -15.38 21.32 9.99
CA SER A 32 -14.81 22.49 10.66
C SER A 32 -15.38 22.67 12.07
N GLN A 33 -16.72 22.58 12.19
CA GLN A 33 -17.40 22.72 13.47
C GLN A 33 -17.05 21.57 14.44
N LYS A 34 -16.99 20.32 13.96
CA LYS A 34 -16.77 19.15 14.82
C LYS A 34 -15.33 18.91 15.22
N LEU A 35 -14.37 19.26 14.35
CA LEU A 35 -12.94 19.09 14.59
C LEU A 35 -12.27 20.36 15.12
N GLY A 36 -12.95 21.51 15.07
CA GLY A 36 -12.40 22.79 15.53
C GLY A 36 -11.24 23.30 14.67
N ILE A 37 -11.28 23.03 13.37
CA ILE A 37 -10.25 23.41 12.38
C ILE A 37 -10.87 24.16 11.21
N ARG A 38 -10.07 24.82 10.38
CA ARG A 38 -10.55 25.44 9.13
C ARG A 38 -10.51 24.42 8.00
N ALA A 39 -11.44 23.47 7.99
CA ALA A 39 -11.44 22.39 7.01
C ALA A 39 -11.53 22.94 5.57
N SER A 40 -10.57 22.58 4.72
CA SER A 40 -10.56 22.95 3.30
C SER A 40 -10.60 21.74 2.38
N THR A 41 -9.93 20.65 2.76
CA THR A 41 -9.68 19.52 1.87
C THR A 41 -9.93 18.21 2.60
N LEU A 42 -10.48 17.24 1.87
CA LEU A 42 -10.70 15.88 2.35
C LEU A 42 -9.76 14.92 1.61
N TYR A 43 -9.19 13.98 2.35
CA TYR A 43 -8.35 12.93 1.83
C TYR A 43 -8.86 11.56 2.26
N THR A 44 -8.63 10.55 1.42
CA THR A 44 -8.74 9.15 1.82
C THR A 44 -7.55 8.77 2.72
N PRO A 45 -7.59 7.61 3.40
CA PRO A 45 -6.46 7.14 4.21
C PRO A 45 -5.18 6.89 3.40
N GLN A 46 -5.29 6.79 2.07
CA GLN A 46 -4.16 6.63 1.15
C GLN A 46 -3.63 7.98 0.63
N GLY A 47 -4.19 9.11 1.09
CA GLY A 47 -3.83 10.45 0.65
C GLY A 47 -4.44 10.89 -0.68
N GLY A 48 -5.44 10.15 -1.18
CA GLY A 48 -6.18 10.57 -2.37
C GLY A 48 -7.07 11.76 -2.03
N LEU A 49 -6.96 12.85 -2.79
CA LEU A 49 -7.84 14.00 -2.63
C LEU A 49 -9.25 13.62 -3.04
N LEU A 50 -10.22 14.02 -2.22
CA LEU A 50 -11.63 13.75 -2.45
C LEU A 50 -12.31 15.02 -2.96
N ASP A 51 -12.57 15.08 -4.27
CA ASP A 51 -13.20 16.19 -4.99
C ASP A 51 -14.65 15.90 -5.43
N ASP A 52 -15.10 14.65 -5.33
CA ASP A 52 -16.46 14.23 -5.68
C ASP A 52 -17.12 13.45 -4.53
N ILE A 53 -18.22 14.01 -4.01
CA ILE A 53 -19.01 13.43 -2.92
C ILE A 53 -19.59 12.05 -3.26
N ARG A 54 -19.77 11.75 -4.56
CA ARG A 54 -20.30 10.45 -5.02
C ARG A 54 -19.36 9.29 -4.71
N LEU A 55 -18.06 9.57 -4.57
CA LEU A 55 -17.04 8.58 -4.27
C LEU A 55 -17.08 8.11 -2.81
N ILE A 56 -17.71 8.89 -1.92
CA ILE A 56 -17.84 8.57 -0.50
C ILE A 56 -18.82 7.41 -0.32
N ARG A 57 -18.41 6.39 0.43
CA ARG A 57 -19.23 5.26 0.86
C ARG A 57 -19.64 5.41 2.31
N ASP A 58 -20.60 4.58 2.72
CA ASP A 58 -21.02 4.53 4.11
C ASP A 58 -19.91 3.93 4.98
N ASP A 59 -19.70 4.51 6.16
CA ASP A 59 -18.64 4.19 7.12
C ASP A 59 -17.20 4.42 6.61
N ASP A 60 -17.01 5.22 5.54
CA ASP A 60 -15.66 5.60 5.09
C ASP A 60 -14.90 6.41 6.15
N ILE A 61 -13.58 6.20 6.21
CA ILE A 61 -12.64 7.00 7.00
C ILE A 61 -12.01 8.04 6.11
N LEU A 62 -12.09 9.32 6.50
CA LEU A 62 -11.52 10.44 5.75
C LEU A 62 -10.68 11.33 6.67
N TYR A 63 -9.72 12.02 6.08
CA TYR A 63 -8.83 12.97 6.75
C TYR A 63 -9.10 14.38 6.26
N VAL A 64 -9.19 15.32 7.20
CA VAL A 64 -9.54 16.72 6.94
C VAL A 64 -8.31 17.59 7.18
N SER A 65 -7.90 18.36 6.16
CA SER A 65 -6.77 19.30 6.23
C SER A 65 -7.24 20.76 6.21
N GLU A 66 -6.38 21.68 6.67
CA GLU A 66 -6.60 23.14 6.62
C GLU A 66 -6.00 23.80 5.35
N GLY A 67 -5.61 22.97 4.39
CA GLY A 67 -4.99 23.37 3.12
C GLY A 67 -3.59 22.79 2.90
N GLU A 68 -3.02 22.15 3.92
CA GLU A 68 -1.80 21.36 3.78
C GLU A 68 -2.04 20.04 3.04
N ASP A 69 -0.97 19.53 2.42
CA ASP A 69 -0.94 18.21 1.80
C ASP A 69 -1.26 17.11 2.83
N PHE A 70 -1.66 15.94 2.34
CA PHE A 70 -1.97 14.80 3.19
C PHE A 70 -0.78 14.40 4.07
N ILE A 71 -1.03 14.28 5.38
CA ILE A 71 -0.06 13.81 6.38
C ILE A 71 -0.51 12.42 6.79
N ASN A 72 0.32 11.42 6.46
CA ASN A 72 0.08 10.07 6.92
C ASN A 72 0.21 10.04 8.46
N PRO A 73 -0.83 9.69 9.21
CA PRO A 73 -0.78 9.75 10.67
C PRO A 73 0.23 8.76 11.29
N SER A 74 0.66 7.74 10.53
CA SER A 74 1.73 6.80 10.92
C SER A 74 3.16 7.34 10.76
N SER A 75 3.36 8.48 10.07
CA SER A 75 4.70 9.08 9.90
C SER A 75 5.07 10.12 10.98
N SER A 76 4.20 10.36 11.95
CA SER A 76 4.41 11.33 13.03
C SER A 76 5.38 10.81 14.10
N SER A 77 6.67 10.74 13.77
CA SER A 77 7.77 10.71 14.74
C SER A 77 8.76 11.86 14.44
N ASN A 78 9.11 12.58 15.51
CA ASN A 78 9.83 13.86 15.53
C ASN A 78 11.21 13.87 14.83
N GLY A 79 11.50 14.90 14.03
CA GLY A 79 12.87 15.29 13.63
C GLY A 79 12.95 16.26 12.44
N PRO A 80 13.90 17.23 12.39
CA PRO A 80 13.83 18.40 11.50
C PRO A 80 14.27 18.16 10.03
N LYS A 81 13.62 18.96 9.19
CA LYS A 81 13.74 19.22 7.74
C LYS A 81 15.13 19.03 7.10
N SER A 82 15.15 18.35 5.95
CA SER A 82 16.13 18.57 4.88
C SER A 82 15.41 18.76 3.54
N ARG A 83 15.56 19.93 2.90
CA ARG A 83 15.19 20.17 1.49
C ARG A 83 16.19 19.43 0.58
N PRO A 84 15.81 19.11 -0.66
CA PRO A 84 16.41 19.79 -1.81
C PRO A 84 15.34 20.29 -2.79
N VAL A 85 15.33 21.57 -3.18
CA VAL A 85 15.91 22.14 -4.43
C VAL A 85 15.32 21.48 -5.68
N GLY A 86 14.53 22.24 -6.43
CA GLY A 86 13.66 21.74 -7.48
C GLY A 86 14.26 21.62 -8.88
N HIS A 87 13.44 21.07 -9.78
CA HIS A 87 13.52 21.35 -11.21
C HIS A 87 12.13 21.24 -11.87
N VAL A 88 11.72 22.39 -12.44
CA VAL A 88 10.92 22.70 -13.63
C VAL A 88 9.87 21.67 -14.11
N GLY A 89 8.62 22.15 -14.22
CA GLY A 89 7.49 21.41 -14.77
C GLY A 89 7.44 21.34 -16.29
N THR A 90 6.66 20.36 -16.77
CA THR A 90 6.04 20.34 -18.09
C THR A 90 4.67 19.68 -17.98
N SER A 91 3.63 20.40 -18.40
CA SER A 91 2.23 19.98 -18.45
C SER A 91 1.95 18.94 -19.56
N SER A 92 0.83 18.21 -19.38
CA SER A 92 0.09 17.36 -20.35
C SER A 92 0.86 16.11 -20.83
N VAL A 93 0.40 14.87 -20.58
CA VAL A 93 -0.90 14.27 -20.90
C VAL A 93 -1.24 13.24 -19.81
N ALA A 94 -2.49 13.21 -19.32
CA ALA A 94 -2.95 12.19 -18.38
C ALA A 94 -2.94 10.79 -19.04
N PRO A 95 -2.19 9.80 -18.51
CA PRO A 95 -2.57 8.41 -18.73
C PRO A 95 -3.71 8.09 -17.75
N ALA A 96 -4.65 7.26 -18.20
CA ALA A 96 -5.70 6.68 -17.37
C ALA A 96 -5.15 6.25 -16.00
N ALA A 97 -5.91 6.50 -14.94
CA ALA A 97 -5.61 6.20 -13.55
C ALA A 97 -4.73 4.94 -13.38
N VAL A 98 -3.42 5.16 -13.28
CA VAL A 98 -2.49 4.14 -12.80
C VAL A 98 -2.71 4.08 -11.29
N SER A 99 -3.60 3.17 -10.87
CA SER A 99 -3.61 2.69 -9.49
C SER A 99 -2.16 2.40 -9.12
N ASN A 100 -1.64 3.10 -8.12
CA ASN A 100 -0.23 2.98 -7.75
C ASN A 100 -0.02 1.56 -7.21
N ASP A 101 0.34 0.65 -8.11
CA ASP A 101 0.25 -0.79 -7.90
C ASP A 101 1.46 -1.35 -7.17
N TRP A 102 2.35 -0.45 -6.75
CA TRP A 102 3.50 -0.73 -5.93
C TRP A 102 3.07 -1.18 -4.54
N VAL A 103 3.73 -2.23 -4.07
CA VAL A 103 3.60 -2.82 -2.75
C VAL A 103 4.98 -3.05 -2.18
N THR A 104 5.10 -2.82 -0.88
CA THR A 104 6.33 -3.09 -0.13
C THR A 104 6.14 -4.33 0.71
N ILE A 105 7.13 -5.22 0.70
CA ILE A 105 7.13 -6.47 1.46
C ILE A 105 8.40 -6.48 2.32
N ASN A 106 8.26 -6.68 3.62
CA ASN A 106 9.34 -6.86 4.56
C ASN A 106 9.54 -8.37 4.80
N VAL A 107 10.66 -8.91 4.33
CA VAL A 107 11.00 -10.34 4.44
C VAL A 107 12.17 -10.49 5.38
N GLY A 108 11.93 -10.99 6.60
CA GLY A 108 12.97 -11.18 7.60
C GLY A 108 13.81 -9.93 7.91
N GLY A 109 13.21 -8.73 7.80
CA GLY A 109 13.86 -7.44 8.02
C GLY A 109 14.35 -6.71 6.77
N ARG A 110 14.32 -7.32 5.58
CA ARG A 110 14.69 -6.66 4.31
C ARG A 110 13.44 -6.24 3.54
N LEU A 111 13.43 -4.98 3.11
CA LEU A 111 12.34 -4.42 2.30
C LEU A 111 12.53 -4.71 0.82
N PHE A 112 11.45 -5.16 0.18
CA PHE A 112 11.32 -5.38 -1.26
C PHE A 112 10.16 -4.55 -1.78
N ALA A 113 10.42 -3.69 -2.77
CA ALA A 113 9.38 -2.98 -3.51
C ALA A 113 9.09 -3.72 -4.83
N THR A 114 7.82 -3.96 -5.11
CA THR A 114 7.37 -4.62 -6.35
C THR A 114 5.94 -4.19 -6.70
N THR A 115 5.41 -4.63 -7.83
CA THR A 115 3.99 -4.39 -8.18
C THR A 115 3.10 -5.57 -7.79
N ARG A 116 1.81 -5.32 -7.55
CA ARG A 116 0.80 -6.38 -7.34
C ARG A 116 0.77 -7.36 -8.50
N ALA A 117 0.82 -6.86 -9.74
CA ALA A 117 0.92 -7.68 -10.94
C ALA A 117 2.08 -8.69 -10.88
N THR A 118 3.25 -8.28 -10.39
CA THR A 118 4.41 -9.20 -10.25
C THR A 118 4.07 -10.39 -9.34
N LEU A 119 3.30 -10.16 -8.27
CA LEU A 119 2.96 -11.17 -7.26
C LEU A 119 1.77 -12.04 -7.68
N THR A 120 0.90 -11.55 -8.56
CA THR A 120 -0.38 -12.19 -8.91
C THR A 120 -0.39 -12.84 -10.29
N THR A 121 0.36 -12.32 -11.27
CA THR A 121 0.24 -12.73 -12.68
C THR A 121 0.80 -14.12 -12.95
N LYS A 122 1.97 -14.45 -12.40
CA LYS A 122 2.70 -15.66 -12.80
C LYS A 122 2.16 -16.93 -12.16
N GLU A 123 1.73 -16.82 -10.89
CA GLU A 123 1.26 -17.94 -10.08
C GLU A 123 -0.02 -17.52 -9.34
N PRO A 124 -1.17 -17.45 -10.03
CA PRO A 124 -2.41 -16.90 -9.47
C PRO A 124 -2.97 -17.71 -8.29
N ASN A 125 -2.54 -18.97 -8.14
CA ASN A 125 -2.94 -19.85 -7.05
C ASN A 125 -1.99 -19.77 -5.83
N SER A 126 -0.88 -19.03 -5.94
CA SER A 126 0.11 -18.88 -4.88
C SER A 126 -0.45 -18.13 -3.67
N MET A 127 0.18 -18.30 -2.51
CA MET A 127 -0.10 -17.51 -1.31
C MET A 127 0.07 -16.01 -1.60
N LEU A 128 1.12 -15.63 -2.33
CA LEU A 128 1.38 -14.25 -2.72
C LEU A 128 0.24 -13.71 -3.59
N ALA A 129 -0.20 -14.45 -4.61
CA ALA A 129 -1.31 -14.01 -5.43
C ALA A 129 -2.59 -13.81 -4.60
N LYS A 130 -2.89 -14.71 -3.66
CA LYS A 130 -4.04 -14.57 -2.75
C LYS A 130 -3.91 -13.34 -1.85
N MET A 131 -2.76 -13.12 -1.21
CA MET A 131 -2.50 -11.97 -0.34
C MET A 131 -2.65 -10.61 -1.04
N PHE A 132 -2.36 -10.56 -2.35
CA PHE A 132 -2.29 -9.32 -3.12
C PHE A 132 -3.40 -9.20 -4.19
N SER A 133 -4.33 -10.14 -4.24
CA SER A 133 -5.51 -10.10 -5.11
C SER A 133 -6.60 -9.17 -4.56
N HIS A 134 -7.35 -8.51 -5.46
CA HIS A 134 -8.41 -7.58 -5.08
C HIS A 134 -9.58 -8.26 -4.34
N GLU A 135 -9.86 -9.53 -4.65
CA GLU A 135 -10.99 -10.29 -4.08
C GLU A 135 -10.76 -10.73 -2.62
N PHE A 136 -9.50 -10.95 -2.23
CA PHE A 136 -9.14 -11.41 -0.88
C PHE A 136 -8.53 -10.30 -0.01
N SER A 137 -8.55 -9.04 -0.48
CA SER A 137 -8.11 -7.87 0.31
C SER A 137 -8.84 -7.69 1.64
N ASN A 138 -10.02 -8.32 1.79
CA ASN A 138 -10.85 -8.32 2.99
C ASN A 138 -10.65 -9.56 3.89
N LEU A 139 -9.90 -10.58 3.42
CA LEU A 139 -9.70 -11.85 4.12
C LEU A 139 -8.24 -11.96 4.58
N HIS A 140 -8.06 -11.78 5.89
CA HIS A 140 -6.81 -11.76 6.66
C HIS A 140 -5.88 -10.57 6.38
N PRO A 141 -5.73 -9.63 7.34
CA PRO A 141 -4.64 -8.68 7.30
C PRO A 141 -3.34 -9.47 7.47
N SER A 142 -2.65 -9.71 6.37
CA SER A 142 -1.23 -10.05 6.43
C SER A 142 -0.56 -8.97 7.29
N CYS A 143 0.14 -9.39 8.33
CA CYS A 143 0.73 -8.47 9.30
C CYS A 143 1.55 -7.44 8.52
N ARG A 144 1.32 -6.14 8.77
CA ARG A 144 2.11 -5.06 8.17
C ARG A 144 2.95 -4.41 9.24
N ASP A 145 4.14 -3.94 8.88
CA ASP A 145 4.92 -3.07 9.77
C ASP A 145 4.36 -1.65 9.79
N ALA A 146 4.95 -0.80 10.63
CA ALA A 146 4.59 0.61 10.78
C ALA A 146 4.69 1.41 9.47
N ASN A 147 5.44 0.92 8.47
CA ASN A 147 5.60 1.55 7.16
C ASN A 147 4.61 1.01 6.12
N GLY A 148 3.68 0.15 6.54
CA GLY A 148 2.70 -0.50 5.67
C GLY A 148 3.28 -1.62 4.82
N ALA A 149 4.52 -2.07 5.08
CA ALA A 149 5.11 -3.19 4.37
C ALA A 149 4.58 -4.52 4.90
N TYR A 150 4.22 -5.41 3.98
CA TYR A 150 3.70 -6.74 4.30
C TYR A 150 4.81 -7.62 4.90
N LEU A 151 4.59 -8.16 6.09
CA LEU A 151 5.57 -8.96 6.81
C LEU A 151 5.54 -10.42 6.33
N ILE A 152 6.71 -10.93 5.98
CA ILE A 152 6.96 -12.34 5.70
C ILE A 152 8.08 -12.82 6.61
N ASP A 153 7.74 -13.76 7.48
CA ASP A 153 8.68 -14.38 8.43
C ASP A 153 9.53 -15.47 7.74
N ARG A 154 10.37 -15.03 6.79
CA ARG A 154 11.29 -15.87 6.01
C ARG A 154 12.61 -15.15 5.75
N SER A 155 13.64 -15.90 5.38
CA SER A 155 14.93 -15.31 5.01
C SER A 155 14.86 -14.53 3.70
N TYR A 156 15.33 -13.29 3.71
CA TYR A 156 15.39 -12.45 2.51
C TYR A 156 16.31 -13.03 1.42
N SER A 157 17.39 -13.70 1.81
CA SER A 157 18.39 -14.24 0.86
C SER A 157 17.83 -15.35 -0.02
N TYR A 158 16.83 -16.07 0.47
CA TYR A 158 16.14 -17.13 -0.27
C TYR A 158 14.88 -16.64 -0.99
N PHE A 159 14.35 -15.49 -0.58
CA PHE A 159 13.20 -14.84 -1.22
C PHE A 159 13.58 -14.00 -2.44
N GLU A 160 14.79 -13.42 -2.46
CA GLU A 160 15.27 -12.59 -3.57
C GLU A 160 15.30 -13.32 -4.94
N PRO A 161 15.77 -14.58 -5.04
CA PRO A 161 15.64 -15.37 -6.28
C PRO A 161 14.17 -15.58 -6.70
N LEU A 162 13.28 -15.73 -5.73
CA LEU A 162 11.85 -15.99 -5.95
C LEU A 162 11.16 -14.78 -6.57
N ILE A 163 11.36 -13.58 -6.00
CA ILE A 163 10.75 -12.36 -6.53
C ILE A 163 11.30 -12.01 -7.91
N ASN A 164 12.59 -12.30 -8.16
CA ASN A 164 13.18 -12.14 -9.50
C ASN A 164 12.59 -13.12 -10.52
N TYR A 165 12.36 -14.38 -10.13
CA TYR A 165 11.64 -15.34 -10.96
C TYR A 165 10.25 -14.84 -11.36
N LEU A 166 9.49 -14.27 -10.41
CA LEU A 166 8.18 -13.69 -10.66
C LEU A 166 8.23 -12.51 -11.64
N ARG A 167 9.31 -11.71 -11.64
CA ARG A 167 9.51 -10.58 -12.55
C ARG A 167 9.88 -10.97 -13.97
N CYS A 168 10.90 -11.82 -14.14
CA CYS A 168 11.56 -12.00 -15.43
C CYS A 168 11.36 -13.38 -16.07
N GLY A 169 10.66 -14.30 -15.41
CA GLY A 169 10.51 -15.65 -15.95
C GLY A 169 11.55 -16.65 -15.44
N LYS A 170 12.75 -16.18 -15.06
CA LYS A 170 13.95 -17.01 -14.87
C LYS A 170 14.37 -17.06 -13.42
N LEU A 171 14.72 -18.24 -12.94
CA LEU A 171 15.28 -18.43 -11.61
C LEU A 171 16.80 -18.32 -11.69
N ILE A 172 17.36 -17.32 -11.02
CA ILE A 172 18.79 -17.07 -10.92
C ILE A 172 19.15 -17.11 -9.44
N ILE A 173 20.12 -17.95 -9.09
CA ILE A 173 20.64 -18.10 -7.73
C ILE A 173 22.11 -17.71 -7.75
N ASP A 174 22.48 -16.78 -6.89
CA ASP A 174 23.85 -16.33 -6.78
C ASP A 174 24.75 -17.45 -6.21
N PRO A 175 26.02 -17.53 -6.64
CA PRO A 175 26.97 -18.49 -6.11
C PRO A 175 27.08 -18.39 -4.58
N GLY A 176 26.96 -19.54 -3.89
CA GLY A 176 27.04 -19.61 -2.42
C GLY A 176 25.69 -19.61 -1.70
N ILE A 177 24.58 -19.46 -2.42
CA ILE A 177 23.23 -19.69 -1.88
C ILE A 177 22.86 -21.17 -2.04
N ASN A 178 22.51 -21.84 -0.93
CA ASN A 178 22.01 -23.22 -0.97
C ASN A 178 20.63 -23.27 -1.67
N PRO A 179 20.47 -24.04 -2.77
CA PRO A 179 19.21 -24.13 -3.52
C PRO A 179 18.03 -24.68 -2.71
N GLU A 180 18.28 -25.41 -1.62
CA GLU A 180 17.22 -25.87 -0.69
C GLU A 180 16.49 -24.69 -0.03
N GLY A 181 17.19 -23.57 0.20
CA GLY A 181 16.59 -22.36 0.77
C GLY A 181 15.49 -21.76 -0.11
N PRO A 182 15.79 -21.38 -1.37
CA PRO A 182 14.77 -20.94 -2.33
C PRO A 182 13.68 -21.97 -2.59
N HIS A 183 14.02 -23.28 -2.55
CA HIS A 183 13.05 -24.36 -2.67
C HIS A 183 11.98 -24.29 -1.56
N ASP A 184 12.41 -24.20 -0.30
CA ASP A 184 11.51 -24.11 0.86
C ASP A 184 10.66 -22.84 0.85
N VAL A 185 11.24 -21.70 0.45
CA VAL A 185 10.48 -20.45 0.29
C VAL A 185 9.46 -20.54 -0.83
N GLY A 186 9.79 -21.20 -1.96
CA GLY A 186 8.86 -21.47 -3.05
C GLY A 186 7.66 -22.30 -2.56
N ARG A 187 7.90 -23.32 -1.73
CA ARG A 187 6.83 -24.16 -1.15
C ARG A 187 5.94 -23.36 -0.19
N PHE A 188 6.54 -22.54 0.67
CA PHE A 188 5.82 -21.70 1.62
C PHE A 188 4.91 -20.69 0.92
N THR A 189 5.42 -20.03 -0.12
CA THR A 189 4.70 -19.00 -0.88
C THR A 189 3.75 -19.59 -1.92
N GLY A 190 3.81 -20.89 -2.20
CA GLY A 190 3.01 -21.56 -3.21
C GLY A 190 3.40 -21.20 -4.65
N VAL A 191 4.64 -20.76 -4.87
CA VAL A 191 5.22 -20.47 -6.19
C VAL A 191 5.91 -21.75 -6.67
N PHE A 192 5.13 -22.74 -7.11
CA PHE A 192 5.67 -24.08 -7.39
C PHE A 192 6.48 -24.14 -8.70
N ALA A 193 6.23 -23.30 -9.70
CA ALA A 193 6.98 -23.39 -10.94
C ALA A 193 8.47 -22.98 -10.80
N CYS A 194 8.85 -22.22 -9.76
CA CYS A 194 10.27 -21.99 -9.49
C CYS A 194 10.96 -23.25 -8.95
N ILE A 195 10.23 -24.11 -8.22
CA ILE A 195 10.76 -25.37 -7.68
C ILE A 195 11.17 -26.32 -8.80
N LEU A 196 10.37 -26.40 -9.88
CA LEU A 196 10.70 -27.22 -11.05
C LEU A 196 12.04 -26.82 -11.69
N HIS A 197 12.38 -25.52 -11.69
CA HIS A 197 13.65 -25.03 -12.22
C HIS A 197 14.84 -25.35 -11.31
N LEU A 198 14.63 -25.51 -10.00
CA LEU A 198 15.69 -25.93 -9.07
C LEU A 198 16.09 -27.38 -9.31
N HIS A 199 15.13 -28.26 -9.58
CA HIS A 199 15.41 -29.66 -9.90
C HIS A 199 16.17 -29.84 -11.22
N THR A 200 16.12 -28.87 -12.14
CA THR A 200 16.91 -28.88 -13.38
C THR A 200 18.34 -28.34 -13.23
N LEU A 201 18.68 -27.76 -12.07
CA LEU A 201 19.99 -27.19 -11.77
C LEU A 201 20.87 -28.08 -10.86
N SER A 202 20.31 -29.18 -10.34
CA SER A 202 21.03 -30.27 -9.64
C SER A 202 21.37 -31.40 -10.59
#